data_AF-A0A660QKF0-F1
#
_entry.id   AF-A0A660QKF0-F1
#
_cell.length_a   1.000
_cell.length_b   1.000
_cell.length_c   1.000
_cell.angle_alpha   90.00
_cell.angle_beta   90.00
_cell.angle_gamma   90.00
#
_symmetry.space_group_name_H-M   'P 1'
#
loop_
_entity.id
_entity.type
_entity.pdbx_description
1 polymer ?
#
loop_
_entity_poly.entity_id
_entity_poly.type
_entity_poly.pdbx_seq_one_letter_code
_entity_poly.pdbx_strand_id
1 'polypeptide(L)'
;MIFIAGIGSVCTFFLNLVQVVVDAVRPSLDWDNPQKAMKQNLNGLFSILIVFGFVGGVGFLVYTFRGTVSPLIMSLVLLSIGIVGSIVFWPIAVRKTEEFFQKDLIF
;
A
#
# COMPACT_ATOMS: atom_id res chain seq x y z
N MET A 1 4.48 -22.41 -7.64
CA MET A 1 3.63 -21.31 -8.16
C MET A 1 2.67 -20.79 -7.10
N ILE A 2 1.81 -21.62 -6.49
CA ILE A 2 0.82 -21.19 -5.48
C ILE A 2 1.46 -20.45 -4.29
N PHE A 3 2.60 -20.94 -3.77
CA PHE A 3 3.30 -20.29 -2.66
C PHE A 3 3.73 -18.84 -2.96
N ILE A 4 4.35 -18.61 -4.12
CA ILE A 4 4.80 -17.28 -4.55
C ILE A 4 3.59 -16.36 -4.79
N ALA A 5 2.53 -16.88 -5.43
CA ALA A 5 1.29 -16.14 -5.62
C ALA A 5 0.67 -15.73 -4.27
N GLY A 6 0.68 -16.61 -3.27
CA GLY A 6 0.21 -16.30 -1.92
C GLY A 6 0.95 -15.13 -1.27
N ILE A 7 2.29 -15.12 -1.34
CA ILE A 7 3.10 -14.02 -0.82
C ILE A 7 2.80 -12.72 -1.56
N GLY A 8 2.69 -12.79 -2.89
CA GLY A 8 2.32 -11.64 -3.72
C GLY A 8 0.96 -11.05 -3.33
N SER A 9 -0.04 -11.89 -3.08
CA SER A 9 -1.36 -11.46 -2.62
C SER A 9 -1.32 -10.78 -1.25
N VAL A 10 -0.56 -11.30 -0.28
CA VAL A 10 -0.41 -10.67 1.03
C VAL A 10 0.27 -9.30 0.93
N CYS A 11 1.34 -9.18 0.13
CA CYS A 11 2.00 -7.89 -0.09
C CYS A 11 1.08 -6.90 -0.82
N THR A 12 0.30 -7.38 -1.79
CA THR A 12 -0.69 -6.55 -2.50
C THR A 12 -1.76 -6.05 -1.56
N PHE A 13 -2.29 -6.90 -0.68
CA PHE A 13 -3.27 -6.51 0.34
C PHE A 13 -2.69 -5.42 1.27
N PHE A 14 -1.48 -5.62 1.79
CA PHE A 14 -0.77 -4.61 2.57
C PHE A 14 -0.65 -3.27 1.83
N LEU A 15 -0.15 -3.27 0.60
CA LEU A 15 0.05 -2.04 -0.18
C LEU A 15 -1.28 -1.36 -0.52
N ASN A 16 -2.38 -2.09 -0.67
CA ASN A 16 -3.70 -1.49 -0.83
C ASN A 16 -4.18 -0.81 0.46
N LEU A 17 -3.90 -1.38 1.65
CA LEU A 17 -4.20 -0.70 2.92
C LEU A 17 -3.42 0.63 3.05
N VAL A 18 -2.17 0.66 2.60
CA VAL A 18 -1.38 1.91 2.58
C VAL A 18 -2.05 2.95 1.67
N GLN A 19 -2.54 2.55 0.51
CA GLN A 19 -3.26 3.45 -0.41
C GLN A 19 -4.55 3.98 0.19
N VAL A 20 -5.34 3.12 0.86
CA VAL A 20 -6.55 3.55 1.60
C VAL A 20 -6.19 4.60 2.65
N VAL A 21 -5.08 4.42 3.37
CA VAL A 21 -4.61 5.45 4.33
C VAL A 21 -4.23 6.75 3.63
N VAL A 22 -3.53 6.69 2.50
CA VAL A 22 -3.18 7.89 1.71
C VAL A 22 -4.44 8.65 1.30
N ASP A 23 -5.44 7.92 0.78
CA ASP A 23 -6.71 8.50 0.34
C ASP A 23 -7.51 9.10 1.50
N ALA A 24 -7.55 8.44 2.65
CA ALA A 24 -8.29 8.89 3.83
C ALA A 24 -7.61 10.06 4.57
N VAL A 25 -6.28 10.17 4.52
CA VAL A 25 -5.54 11.26 5.20
C VAL A 25 -5.73 12.60 4.48
N ARG A 26 -5.77 12.61 3.15
CA ARG A 26 -5.96 13.82 2.35
C ARG A 26 -7.01 13.57 1.25
N PRO A 27 -8.30 13.48 1.59
CA PRO A 27 -9.34 13.24 0.59
C PRO A 27 -9.40 14.39 -0.40
N SER A 28 -9.44 14.07 -1.70
CA SER A 28 -9.52 15.05 -2.80
C SER A 28 -10.95 15.05 -3.37
N LEU A 29 -11.86 15.78 -2.72
CA LEU A 29 -13.29 15.78 -3.07
C LEU A 29 -13.75 16.99 -3.89
N ASP A 30 -12.93 18.04 -3.97
CA ASP A 30 -13.28 19.28 -4.70
C ASP A 30 -13.04 19.14 -6.21
N TRP A 31 -13.77 18.22 -6.85
CA TRP A 31 -13.72 18.03 -8.29
C TRP A 31 -15.00 18.53 -8.96
N ASP A 32 -14.81 19.39 -9.97
CA ASP A 32 -15.86 19.96 -10.82
C ASP A 32 -16.13 19.08 -12.05
N ASN A 33 -15.22 18.16 -12.36
CA ASN A 33 -15.31 17.24 -13.48
C ASN A 33 -14.58 15.92 -13.17
N PRO A 34 -14.94 14.81 -13.83
CA PRO A 34 -14.34 13.50 -13.56
C PRO A 34 -12.83 13.46 -13.89
N GLN A 35 -12.37 14.29 -14.83
CA GLN A 35 -10.95 14.33 -15.19
C GLN A 35 -10.09 14.88 -14.05
N LYS A 36 -10.59 15.86 -13.30
CA LYS A 36 -9.91 16.41 -12.12
C LYS A 36 -9.82 15.38 -11.00
N ALA A 37 -10.91 14.66 -10.74
CA ALA A 37 -10.95 13.58 -9.74
C ALA A 37 -9.90 12.49 -9.98
N MET A 38 -9.60 12.18 -11.25
CA MET A 38 -8.64 11.13 -11.62
C MET A 38 -7.22 11.63 -11.87
N LYS A 39 -7.04 12.68 -12.69
CA LYS A 39 -5.71 13.09 -13.19
C LYS A 39 -5.01 14.13 -12.33
N GLN A 40 -5.76 14.92 -11.56
CA GLN A 40 -5.19 15.97 -10.70
C GLN A 40 -5.15 15.54 -9.23
N ASN A 41 -5.60 14.33 -8.92
CA ASN A 41 -5.53 13.78 -7.58
C ASN A 41 -4.09 13.35 -7.23
N LEU A 42 -3.43 14.15 -6.38
CA LEU A 42 -2.06 13.89 -5.93
C LEU A 42 -1.93 12.60 -5.12
N ASN A 43 -3.02 12.09 -4.52
CA ASN A 43 -3.00 10.82 -3.79
C ASN A 43 -2.61 9.67 -4.72
N GLY A 44 -3.09 9.68 -5.97
CA GLY A 44 -2.68 8.70 -6.98
C GLY A 44 -1.17 8.72 -7.25
N LEU A 45 -0.57 9.91 -7.33
CA LEU A 45 0.88 10.05 -7.47
C LEU A 45 1.63 9.50 -6.24
N PHE A 46 1.19 9.82 -5.03
CA PHE A 46 1.81 9.31 -3.80
C PHE A 46 1.70 7.78 -3.70
N SER A 47 0.53 7.22 -4.02
CA SER A 47 0.30 5.78 -4.09
C SER A 47 1.26 5.09 -5.06
N ILE A 48 1.46 5.66 -6.26
CA ILE A 48 2.44 5.15 -7.23
C ILE A 48 3.85 5.20 -6.65
N LEU A 49 4.28 6.34 -6.10
CA LEU A 49 5.63 6.48 -5.55
C LEU A 49 5.90 5.50 -4.41
N ILE A 50 4.93 5.26 -3.54
CA ILE A 50 5.04 4.29 -2.44
C ILE A 50 5.15 2.86 -2.98
N VAL A 51 4.27 2.48 -3.92
CA VAL A 51 4.27 1.12 -4.49
C VAL A 51 5.57 0.86 -5.27
N PHE A 52 5.99 1.79 -6.13
CA PHE A 52 7.24 1.67 -6.86
C PHE A 52 8.46 1.68 -5.94
N GLY A 53 8.45 2.51 -4.90
CA GLY A 53 9.49 2.51 -3.87
C GLY A 53 9.59 1.17 -3.15
N PHE A 54 8.46 0.57 -2.79
CA PHE A 54 8.42 -0.76 -2.17
C PHE A 54 8.91 -1.85 -3.12
N VAL A 55 8.34 -1.95 -4.33
CA VAL A 55 8.70 -2.98 -5.31
C VAL A 55 10.15 -2.83 -5.76
N GLY A 56 10.58 -1.61 -6.07
CA GLY A 56 11.95 -1.30 -6.46
C GLY A 56 12.94 -1.57 -5.32
N GLY A 57 12.62 -1.16 -4.10
CA GLY A 57 13.45 -1.40 -2.92
C GLY A 57 13.61 -2.89 -2.61
N VAL A 58 12.50 -3.64 -2.57
CA VAL A 58 12.52 -5.10 -2.39
C VAL A 58 13.28 -5.77 -3.53
N GLY A 59 13.01 -5.40 -4.79
CA GLY A 59 13.70 -5.96 -5.96
C GLY A 59 15.21 -5.72 -5.92
N PHE A 60 15.63 -4.52 -5.53
CA PHE A 60 17.04 -4.17 -5.36
C PHE A 60 17.72 -4.98 -4.24
N LEU A 61 17.06 -5.14 -3.09
CA LEU A 61 17.56 -5.98 -2.00
C LEU A 61 17.68 -7.43 -2.44
N VAL A 62 16.67 -7.95 -3.14
CA VAL A 62 16.69 -9.31 -3.68
C VAL A 62 17.87 -9.50 -4.62
N TYR A 63 18.08 -8.56 -5.56
CA TYR A 63 19.20 -8.59 -6.48
C TYR A 63 20.54 -8.58 -5.73
N THR A 64 20.68 -7.74 -4.71
CA THR A 64 21.92 -7.59 -3.93
C THR A 64 22.28 -8.87 -3.17
N PHE A 65 21.30 -9.57 -2.60
CA PHE A 65 21.53 -10.74 -1.73
C PHE A 65 21.41 -12.10 -2.42
N ARG A 66 21.19 -12.14 -3.76
CA ARG A 66 20.86 -13.35 -4.55
C ARG A 66 21.85 -14.52 -4.54
N GLY A 67 22.99 -14.40 -3.87
CA GLY A 67 23.97 -15.49 -3.68
C GLY A 67 24.41 -15.70 -2.22
N THR A 68 23.90 -14.89 -1.29
CA THR A 68 24.29 -14.91 0.12
C THR A 68 23.17 -15.36 1.02
N VAL A 69 21.92 -15.02 0.66
CA VAL A 69 20.72 -15.40 1.41
C VAL A 69 19.90 -16.39 0.60
N SER A 70 19.35 -17.40 1.25
CA SER A 70 18.52 -18.39 0.55
C SER A 70 17.22 -17.75 0.03
N PRO A 71 16.73 -18.14 -1.17
CA PRO A 71 15.47 -17.63 -1.69
C PRO A 71 14.28 -17.85 -0.77
N LEU A 72 14.30 -18.94 0.00
CA LEU A 72 13.26 -19.24 0.99
C LEU A 72 13.25 -18.21 2.12
N ILE A 73 14.42 -17.88 2.69
CA ILE A 73 14.52 -16.88 3.77
C ILE A 73 14.04 -15.52 3.25
N MET A 74 14.45 -15.12 2.06
CA MET A 74 14.04 -13.84 1.45
C MET A 74 12.52 -13.79 1.24
N SER A 75 11.91 -14.91 0.82
CA SER A 75 10.46 -15.04 0.64
C SER A 75 9.71 -14.95 1.96
N LEU A 76 10.22 -15.60 3.02
CA LEU A 76 9.64 -15.55 4.36
C LEU A 76 9.74 -14.15 4.98
N VAL A 77 10.84 -13.44 4.77
CA VAL A 77 10.99 -12.05 5.19
C VAL A 77 9.97 -11.16 4.47
N LEU A 78 9.83 -11.31 3.15
CA LEU A 78 8.85 -10.55 2.38
C LEU A 78 7.40 -10.84 2.84
N LEU A 79 7.08 -12.11 3.10
CA LEU A 79 5.79 -12.51 3.67
C LEU A 79 5.56 -11.85 5.04
N SER A 80 6.57 -11.88 5.90
CA SER A 80 6.51 -11.26 7.23
C SER A 80 6.24 -9.76 7.13
N ILE A 81 6.91 -9.06 6.20
CA ILE A 81 6.68 -7.64 5.95
C ILE A 81 5.22 -7.39 5.54
N GLY A 82 4.68 -8.20 4.62
CA GLY A 82 3.29 -8.07 4.19
C GLY A 82 2.28 -8.32 5.33
N ILE A 83 2.51 -9.34 6.16
CA ILE A 83 1.63 -9.66 7.31
C ILE A 83 1.68 -8.55 8.35
N VAL A 84 2.89 -8.18 8.81
CA VAL A 84 3.08 -7.13 9.82
C VAL A 84 2.55 -5.80 9.32
N GLY A 85 2.85 -5.45 8.07
CA GLY A 85 2.32 -4.25 7.42
C GLY A 85 0.81 -4.23 7.40
N SER A 86 0.16 -5.35 7.08
CA SER A 86 -1.30 -5.47 7.09
C SER A 86 -1.89 -5.28 8.49
N ILE A 87 -1.31 -5.94 9.50
CA ILE A 87 -1.76 -5.83 10.90
C ILE A 87 -1.63 -4.38 11.41
N VAL A 88 -0.54 -3.70 11.05
CA VAL A 88 -0.28 -2.32 11.48
C VAL A 88 -1.18 -1.32 10.75
N PHE A 89 -1.33 -1.45 9.43
CA PHE A 89 -2.08 -0.47 8.62
C PHE A 89 -3.59 -0.65 8.69
N TRP A 90 -4.09 -1.86 8.99
CA TRP A 90 -5.53 -2.12 9.12
C TRP A 90 -6.23 -1.15 10.09
N PRO A 91 -5.84 -1.04 11.38
CA PRO A 91 -6.53 -0.13 12.31
C PRO A 91 -6.36 1.34 11.92
N ILE A 92 -5.24 1.69 11.27
CA ILE A 92 -5.00 3.07 10.80
C ILE A 92 -5.94 3.42 9.65
N ALA A 93 -6.09 2.51 8.68
CA ALA A 93 -6.99 2.65 7.55
C ALA A 93 -8.44 2.81 8.02
N VAL A 94 -8.90 1.94 8.94
CA VAL A 94 -10.26 2.03 9.51
C VAL A 94 -10.46 3.37 10.21
N ARG A 95 -9.59 3.73 11.17
CA ARG A 95 -9.74 4.96 11.94
C ARG A 95 -9.75 6.21 11.06
N LYS A 96 -8.83 6.31 10.08
CA LYS A 96 -8.76 7.48 9.21
C LYS A 96 -9.94 7.60 8.28
N THR A 97 -10.46 6.46 7.81
CA THR A 97 -11.65 6.42 6.98
C THR A 97 -12.90 6.81 7.78
N GLU A 98 -13.04 6.32 9.03
CA GLU A 98 -14.12 6.72 9.93
C GLU A 98 -14.07 8.21 10.29
N GLU A 99 -12.89 8.74 10.66
CA GLU A 99 -12.68 10.17 10.92
C GLU A 99 -13.10 11.03 9.73
N PHE A 100 -12.85 10.55 8.50
CA PHE A 100 -13.25 11.21 7.27
C PHE A 100 -14.78 11.17 7.10
N PHE A 101 -15.41 9.99 7.14
CA PHE A 101 -16.87 9.88 6.97
C PHE A 101 -17.66 10.64 8.03
N GLN A 102 -17.18 10.67 9.28
CA GLN A 102 -17.86 11.45 10.33
C GLN A 102 -17.82 12.95 10.03
N LYS A 103 -16.73 13.49 9.48
CA LYS A 103 -16.66 14.91 9.12
C LYS A 103 -17.66 15.26 8.02
N ASP A 104 -17.86 14.39 7.04
CA ASP A 104 -18.82 14.62 5.96
C ASP A 104 -20.29 14.50 6.40
N LEU A 105 -20.60 13.63 7.39
CA LEU A 105 -21.97 13.43 7.89
C LEU A 105 -22.49 14.52 8.85
N ILE A 106 -21.63 15.43 9.30
CA ILE A 106 -21.99 16.52 10.22
C ILE A 106 -22.39 17.81 9.45
N PHE A 107 -22.41 17.77 8.12
CA PHE A 107 -22.95 18.81 7.24
C PHE A 107 -24.21 18.34 6.52
#